data_AF-A0A6G0AB61-F1
#
_entry.id   AF-A0A6G0AB61-F1
#
_cell.length_a   1.000
_cell.length_b   1.000
_cell.length_c   1.000
_cell.angle_alpha   90.00
_cell.angle_beta   90.00
_cell.angle_gamma   90.00
#
_symmetry.space_group_name_H-M   'P 1'
#
loop_
_entity.id
_entity.type
_entity.pdbx_description
1 polymer ?
#
loop_
_entity_poly.entity_id
_entity_poly.type
_entity_poly.pdbx_seq_one_letter_code
_entity_poly.pdbx_strand_id
1 'polypeptide(L)'
;MKFSKILLTVCLILTVSISYSQEIKKTGGYARLNGMGANPYVIDPYFNTVNPAWNAVYNNFILGDLGSAAGKPFSAGGYGQYLSTSFQVGDQWTLGGILARSDFNGMSIALLDPGSNGSISPSYPGVVSTVNNLISGGGVIPLDNNVELIGTYSFGQSAVGLGVAYASTSNEFTPPTGGSSEGSASQIGFNLGLISDVTSTLKLDLGASVIMPSASFEPDTLNETSASQTIITVNGRAFWELNDNLQLVPLVLFSTESGSIDSGGASTGSVDMPSFSWFQFGVGLNYQVGDFLLAGGAIFSTSSLTRPALSNVSPELTEGEKMFPIWNIGAEWNMIDWFV
;
A
#
# COMPACT_ATOMS: atom_id res chain seq x y z
N MET A 1 22.71 10.78 27.06
CA MET A 1 23.89 10.05 26.51
C MET A 1 23.61 8.63 25.99
N LYS A 2 22.35 8.21 25.74
CA LYS A 2 22.03 6.88 25.18
C LYS A 2 21.60 6.91 23.70
N PHE A 3 20.98 8.01 23.25
CA PHE A 3 20.53 8.20 21.86
C PHE A 3 21.69 8.40 20.86
N SER A 4 22.74 9.11 21.25
CA SER A 4 23.88 9.39 20.36
C SER A 4 24.67 8.14 20.01
N LYS A 5 24.70 7.13 20.88
CA LYS A 5 25.40 5.86 20.61
C LYS A 5 24.64 4.98 19.64
N ILE A 6 23.30 4.96 19.72
CA ILE A 6 22.45 4.24 18.76
C ILE A 6 22.56 4.89 17.37
N LEU A 7 22.52 6.23 17.30
CA LEU A 7 22.70 6.96 16.05
C LEU A 7 24.09 6.73 15.44
N LEU A 8 25.15 6.69 16.28
CA LEU A 8 26.50 6.40 15.82
C LEU A 8 26.65 4.96 15.32
N THR A 9 26.00 3.99 15.96
CA THR A 9 26.02 2.58 15.54
C THR A 9 25.23 2.37 14.23
N VAL A 10 24.10 3.04 14.06
CA VAL A 10 23.35 3.05 12.78
C VAL A 10 24.20 3.70 11.67
N CYS A 11 24.90 4.80 11.97
CA CYS A 11 25.80 5.43 11.00
C CYS A 11 27.04 4.59 10.66
N LEU A 12 27.58 3.80 11.61
CA LEU A 12 28.78 2.99 11.36
C LEU A 12 28.51 1.74 10.50
N ILE A 13 27.26 1.25 10.47
CA ILE A 13 26.85 0.13 9.61
C ILE A 13 26.71 0.59 8.14
N LEU A 14 26.58 1.90 7.88
CA LEU A 14 26.44 2.49 6.54
C LEU A 14 27.78 2.68 5.78
N THR A 15 28.94 2.48 6.41
CA THR A 15 30.24 2.84 5.80
C THR A 15 30.99 1.70 5.10
N VAL A 16 30.34 0.58 4.76
CA VAL A 16 30.95 -0.46 3.92
C VAL A 16 30.35 -0.38 2.52
N SER A 17 31.01 0.40 1.66
CA SER A 17 30.66 0.58 0.25
C SER A 17 31.07 -0.64 -0.56
N ILE A 18 30.14 -1.57 -0.75
CA ILE A 18 30.20 -2.59 -1.82
C ILE A 18 29.01 -2.28 -2.73
N SER A 19 29.27 -2.18 -4.04
CA SER A 19 28.26 -1.88 -5.04
C SER A 19 27.21 -2.99 -5.12
N TYR A 20 25.94 -2.63 -4.90
CA TYR A 20 24.79 -3.54 -5.01
C TYR A 20 24.37 -3.67 -6.48
N SER A 21 24.88 -4.69 -7.17
CA SER A 21 24.45 -5.04 -8.52
C SER A 21 23.90 -6.46 -8.51
N GLN A 22 22.58 -6.61 -8.46
CA GLN A 22 21.93 -7.90 -8.67
C GLN A 22 21.47 -8.01 -10.13
N GLU A 23 21.84 -9.09 -10.82
CA GLU A 23 21.25 -9.47 -12.11
C GLU A 23 19.84 -10.05 -11.89
N ILE A 24 18.87 -9.19 -11.64
CA ILE A 24 17.45 -9.57 -11.64
C ILE A 24 16.85 -9.20 -13.00
N LYS A 25 16.09 -10.11 -13.60
CA LYS A 25 15.31 -9.81 -14.81
C LYS A 25 14.32 -8.68 -14.49
N LYS A 26 14.45 -7.55 -15.19
CA LYS A 26 13.57 -6.38 -15.05
C LYS A 26 12.30 -6.58 -15.88
N THR A 27 11.54 -7.61 -15.53
CA THR A 27 10.29 -8.01 -16.19
C THR A 27 9.24 -8.35 -15.14
N GLY A 28 7.95 -8.32 -15.51
CA GLY A 28 6.83 -8.57 -14.63
C GLY A 28 5.97 -7.33 -14.37
N GLY A 29 5.34 -7.26 -13.20
CA GLY A 29 4.44 -6.18 -12.81
C GLY A 29 3.05 -6.67 -12.43
N TYR A 30 2.10 -5.74 -12.32
CA TYR A 30 0.75 -6.01 -11.81
C TYR A 30 0.03 -7.15 -12.55
N ALA A 31 0.05 -7.16 -13.89
CA ALA A 31 -0.61 -8.18 -14.69
C ALA A 31 -0.05 -9.59 -14.46
N ARG A 32 1.28 -9.73 -14.39
CA ARG A 32 1.96 -10.99 -14.07
C ARG A 32 1.54 -11.49 -12.70
N LEU A 33 1.62 -10.62 -11.69
CA LEU A 33 1.29 -10.99 -10.31
C LEU A 33 -0.19 -11.41 -10.18
N ASN A 34 -1.11 -10.69 -10.81
CA ASN A 34 -2.54 -11.04 -10.82
C ASN A 34 -2.83 -12.32 -11.61
N GLY A 35 -2.15 -12.54 -12.74
CA GLY A 35 -2.24 -13.79 -13.50
C GLY A 35 -1.82 -15.01 -12.67
N MET A 36 -0.90 -14.82 -11.71
CA MET A 36 -0.48 -15.83 -10.75
C MET A 36 -1.37 -15.89 -9.48
N GLY A 37 -2.48 -15.16 -9.42
CA GLY A 37 -3.38 -15.12 -8.26
C GLY A 37 -2.91 -14.19 -7.14
N ALA A 38 -2.26 -13.08 -7.47
CA ALA A 38 -1.65 -12.15 -6.51
C ALA A 38 -0.61 -12.84 -5.59
N ASN A 39 0.23 -13.69 -6.19
CA ASN A 39 1.08 -14.63 -5.47
C ASN A 39 2.19 -13.92 -4.66
N PRO A 40 2.18 -13.98 -3.32
CA PRO A 40 3.17 -13.25 -2.52
C PRO A 40 4.55 -13.92 -2.49
N TYR A 41 4.67 -15.14 -3.01
CA TYR A 41 5.87 -15.97 -2.95
C TYR A 41 6.86 -15.72 -4.10
N VAL A 42 6.57 -14.77 -4.99
CA VAL A 42 7.46 -14.38 -6.09
C VAL A 42 8.16 -13.05 -5.82
N ILE A 43 9.32 -12.87 -6.46
CA ILE A 43 9.98 -11.58 -6.59
C ILE A 43 9.45 -10.94 -7.89
N ASP A 44 8.94 -9.72 -7.78
CA ASP A 44 8.31 -8.99 -8.88
C ASP A 44 8.48 -7.47 -8.70
N PRO A 45 8.70 -6.70 -9.78
CA PRO A 45 8.83 -5.24 -9.68
C PRO A 45 7.59 -4.54 -9.12
N TYR A 46 6.40 -5.13 -9.18
CA TYR A 46 5.19 -4.61 -8.55
C TYR A 46 5.34 -4.38 -7.04
N PHE A 47 6.20 -5.16 -6.36
CA PHE A 47 6.38 -5.00 -4.91
C PHE A 47 7.06 -3.69 -4.52
N ASN A 48 7.54 -2.89 -5.47
CA ASN A 48 7.96 -1.51 -5.19
C ASN A 48 6.80 -0.63 -4.70
N THR A 49 5.56 -0.97 -5.03
CA THR A 49 4.35 -0.31 -4.54
C THR A 49 4.16 -0.53 -3.03
N VAL A 50 4.68 -1.63 -2.49
CA VAL A 50 4.51 -2.05 -1.09
C VAL A 50 5.78 -1.79 -0.25
N ASN A 51 6.95 -1.99 -0.84
CA ASN A 51 8.25 -1.75 -0.22
C ASN A 51 9.12 -0.87 -1.15
N PRO A 52 9.36 0.41 -0.80
CA PRO A 52 10.12 1.35 -1.63
C PRO A 52 11.60 0.96 -1.84
N ALA A 53 12.14 0.01 -1.06
CA ALA A 53 13.52 -0.46 -1.23
C ALA A 53 13.71 -1.29 -2.51
N TRP A 54 12.64 -1.83 -3.09
CA TRP A 54 12.70 -2.51 -4.39
C TRP A 54 13.14 -1.59 -5.53
N ASN A 55 13.04 -0.26 -5.40
CA ASN A 55 13.55 0.66 -6.41
C ASN A 55 15.08 0.56 -6.59
N ALA A 56 15.85 0.21 -5.54
CA ALA A 56 17.28 -0.03 -5.68
C ALA A 56 17.58 -1.27 -6.53
N VAL A 57 16.73 -2.29 -6.43
CA VAL A 57 16.82 -3.54 -7.19
C VAL A 57 16.39 -3.31 -8.64
N TYR A 58 15.19 -2.77 -8.82
CA TYR A 58 14.61 -2.41 -10.11
C TYR A 58 14.89 -0.94 -10.42
N ASN A 59 16.16 -0.56 -10.47
CA ASN A 59 16.58 0.81 -10.83
C ASN A 59 16.47 1.07 -12.34
N ASN A 60 16.45 2.33 -12.76
CA ASN A 60 16.38 2.72 -14.18
C ASN A 60 15.26 1.96 -14.92
N PHE A 61 14.10 1.87 -14.27
CA PHE A 61 13.00 1.03 -14.70
C PHE A 61 11.70 1.83 -14.68
N ILE A 62 10.84 1.56 -15.65
CA ILE A 62 9.50 2.13 -15.73
C ILE A 62 8.55 0.94 -15.81
N LEU A 63 7.56 0.93 -14.93
CA LEU A 63 6.52 -0.07 -14.89
C LEU A 63 5.19 0.63 -14.67
N GLY A 64 4.11 0.00 -15.10
CA GLY A 64 2.78 0.56 -14.87
C GLY A 64 1.71 -0.34 -15.45
N ASP A 65 0.49 -0.05 -15.07
CA ASP A 65 -0.70 -0.68 -15.63
C ASP A 65 -1.55 0.40 -16.31
N LEU A 66 -1.91 0.14 -17.57
CA LEU A 66 -2.79 1.02 -18.36
C LEU A 66 -4.27 0.83 -17.99
N GLY A 67 -4.56 -0.12 -17.12
CA GLY A 67 -5.87 -0.51 -16.64
C GLY A 67 -6.64 -1.34 -17.65
N SER A 68 -7.66 -2.04 -17.16
CA SER A 68 -8.55 -2.83 -18.02
C SER A 68 -10.01 -2.77 -17.56
N ALA A 69 -10.93 -2.98 -18.48
CA ALA A 69 -12.35 -3.15 -18.19
C ALA A 69 -12.86 -4.43 -18.86
N ALA A 70 -13.72 -5.18 -18.16
CA ALA A 70 -14.28 -6.42 -18.69
C ALA A 70 -14.98 -6.18 -20.04
N GLY A 71 -14.60 -6.98 -21.05
CA GLY A 71 -15.13 -6.86 -22.42
C GLY A 71 -14.62 -5.64 -23.20
N LYS A 72 -13.72 -4.82 -22.63
CA LYS A 72 -13.11 -3.65 -23.29
C LYS A 72 -11.62 -3.54 -22.96
N PRO A 73 -10.78 -4.50 -23.40
CA PRO A 73 -9.33 -4.34 -23.30
C PRO A 73 -8.92 -3.08 -24.08
N PHE A 74 -8.20 -2.17 -23.42
CA PHE A 74 -7.71 -0.89 -23.97
C PHE A 74 -8.75 0.20 -24.28
N SER A 75 -9.96 0.16 -23.70
CA SER A 75 -10.85 1.33 -23.78
C SER A 75 -10.37 2.44 -22.84
N ALA A 76 -10.60 3.69 -23.25
CA ALA A 76 -10.50 4.84 -22.34
C ALA A 76 -11.31 4.56 -21.06
N GLY A 77 -10.68 4.76 -19.90
CA GLY A 77 -11.30 4.53 -18.59
C GLY A 77 -11.23 3.09 -18.05
N GLY A 78 -10.31 2.24 -18.50
CA GLY A 78 -10.03 0.94 -17.84
C GLY A 78 -9.52 1.11 -16.41
N TYR A 79 -9.76 0.15 -15.51
CA TYR A 79 -9.53 0.30 -14.07
C TYR A 79 -8.14 -0.09 -13.58
N GLY A 80 -7.66 0.51 -12.47
CA GLY A 80 -6.43 0.09 -11.79
C GLY A 80 -5.14 0.78 -12.26
N GLN A 81 -5.25 1.98 -12.83
CA GLN A 81 -4.15 2.63 -13.53
C GLN A 81 -3.09 3.18 -12.59
N TYR A 82 -1.83 2.89 -12.90
CA TYR A 82 -0.69 3.54 -12.23
C TYR A 82 0.57 3.51 -13.11
N LEU A 83 1.49 4.41 -12.82
CA LEU A 83 2.83 4.46 -13.38
C LEU A 83 3.82 4.54 -12.23
N SER A 84 4.85 3.72 -12.25
CA SER A 84 5.98 3.80 -11.34
C SER A 84 7.28 3.92 -12.11
N THR A 85 8.17 4.75 -11.59
CA THR A 85 9.47 5.02 -12.20
C THR A 85 10.57 4.96 -11.14
N SER A 86 11.76 4.55 -11.55
CA SER A 86 12.96 4.53 -10.75
C SER A 86 14.16 4.92 -11.60
N PHE A 87 15.03 5.77 -11.07
CA PHE A 87 16.21 6.29 -11.75
C PHE A 87 17.37 6.30 -10.77
N GLN A 88 18.45 5.60 -11.13
CA GLN A 88 19.65 5.57 -10.32
C GLN A 88 20.38 6.92 -10.43
N VAL A 89 20.74 7.50 -9.29
CA VAL A 89 21.46 8.77 -9.20
C VAL A 89 22.77 8.52 -8.45
N GLY A 90 23.87 8.37 -9.18
CA GLY A 90 25.15 7.95 -8.62
C GLY A 90 25.15 6.48 -8.19
N ASP A 91 26.10 6.09 -7.33
CA ASP A 91 26.35 4.66 -7.08
C ASP A 91 25.36 4.03 -6.09
N GLN A 92 24.79 4.83 -5.18
CA GLN A 92 24.04 4.33 -4.03
C GLN A 92 22.60 4.81 -3.99
N TRP A 93 22.26 5.90 -4.66
CA TRP A 93 20.93 6.48 -4.60
C TRP A 93 20.09 6.05 -5.79
N THR A 94 18.81 5.79 -5.54
CA THR A 94 17.77 5.69 -6.57
C THR A 94 16.63 6.60 -6.18
N LEU A 95 16.18 7.44 -7.10
CA LEU A 95 15.01 8.29 -6.95
C LEU A 95 13.90 7.77 -7.86
N GLY A 96 12.67 7.84 -7.40
CA GLY A 96 11.54 7.35 -8.16
C GLY A 96 10.24 7.93 -7.66
N GLY A 97 9.15 7.39 -8.19
CA GLY A 97 7.83 7.76 -7.74
C GLY A 97 6.74 6.90 -8.34
N ILE A 98 5.55 7.05 -7.81
CA ILE A 98 4.33 6.41 -8.29
C ILE A 98 3.29 7.50 -8.54
N LEU A 99 2.72 7.52 -9.74
CA LEU A 99 1.50 8.24 -10.05
C LEU A 99 0.39 7.22 -10.15
N ALA A 100 -0.57 7.28 -9.23
CA ALA A 100 -1.70 6.37 -9.18
C ALA A 100 -3.01 7.13 -9.34
N ARG A 101 -3.96 6.54 -10.05
CA ARG A 101 -5.33 7.04 -10.10
C ARG A 101 -6.12 6.51 -8.90
N SER A 102 -7.27 7.13 -8.61
CA SER A 102 -8.21 6.80 -7.54
C SER A 102 -8.68 5.36 -7.50
N ASP A 103 -8.60 4.65 -8.61
CA ASP A 103 -9.02 3.25 -8.73
C ASP A 103 -7.85 2.26 -8.83
N PHE A 104 -6.62 2.71 -8.58
CA PHE A 104 -5.50 1.83 -8.27
C PHE A 104 -5.89 0.90 -7.12
N ASN A 105 -5.57 -0.39 -7.23
CA ASN A 105 -6.01 -1.43 -6.30
C ASN A 105 -4.82 -2.20 -5.69
N GLY A 106 -3.67 -1.56 -5.61
CA GLY A 106 -2.49 -2.13 -4.96
C GLY A 106 -2.31 -1.74 -3.51
N MET A 107 -1.36 -2.40 -2.85
CA MET A 107 -1.00 -2.17 -1.44
C MET A 107 0.08 -1.09 -1.34
N SER A 108 -0.25 0.16 -1.71
CA SER A 108 0.66 1.31 -1.69
C SER A 108 0.12 2.46 -0.88
N ILE A 109 0.99 3.36 -0.44
CA ILE A 109 0.59 4.67 0.10
C ILE A 109 0.02 5.61 -0.98
N ALA A 110 0.20 5.26 -2.26
CA ALA A 110 -0.48 5.88 -3.40
C ALA A 110 -1.97 5.51 -3.49
N LEU A 111 -2.43 4.45 -2.81
CA LEU A 111 -3.84 4.04 -2.75
C LEU A 111 -4.68 5.13 -2.07
N LEU A 112 -5.70 5.64 -2.75
CA LEU A 112 -6.57 6.69 -2.23
C LEU A 112 -7.75 6.13 -1.44
N ASP A 113 -8.05 6.77 -0.30
CA ASP A 113 -9.16 6.46 0.60
C ASP A 113 -9.36 4.94 0.85
N PRO A 114 -8.34 4.26 1.43
CA PRO A 114 -8.26 2.80 1.44
C PRO A 114 -9.43 2.10 2.15
N GLY A 115 -10.14 2.78 3.06
CA GLY A 115 -11.35 2.24 3.69
C GLY A 115 -12.42 1.86 2.65
N SER A 116 -12.56 2.67 1.59
CA SER A 116 -13.53 2.44 0.50
C SER A 116 -13.10 1.37 -0.51
N ASN A 117 -11.80 1.10 -0.59
CA ASN A 117 -11.22 0.22 -1.59
C ASN A 117 -11.03 -1.17 -0.97
N GLY A 118 -11.88 -2.14 -1.35
CA GLY A 118 -11.95 -3.49 -0.80
C GLY A 118 -10.67 -4.36 -0.93
N SER A 119 -9.54 -3.74 -1.28
CA SER A 119 -8.21 -4.33 -1.39
C SER A 119 -7.51 -4.49 -0.04
N ILE A 120 -7.84 -3.68 0.98
CA ILE A 120 -7.15 -3.69 2.30
C ILE A 120 -8.13 -3.82 3.48
N SER A 121 -9.39 -3.40 3.33
CA SER A 121 -10.38 -3.38 4.43
C SER A 121 -11.73 -3.94 3.96
N PRO A 122 -12.49 -4.64 4.83
CA PRO A 122 -13.84 -5.09 4.51
C PRO A 122 -14.78 -3.90 4.33
N SER A 123 -14.94 -3.43 3.08
CA SER A 123 -16.03 -2.59 2.57
C SER A 123 -16.62 -1.59 3.58
N TYR A 124 -15.78 -0.78 4.23
CA TYR A 124 -16.25 0.31 5.08
C TYR A 124 -16.28 1.60 4.23
N PRO A 125 -17.23 2.52 4.41
CA PRO A 125 -17.17 3.79 3.69
C PRO A 125 -15.88 4.53 4.07
N GLY A 126 -15.06 4.88 3.09
CA GLY A 126 -13.89 5.74 3.28
C GLY A 126 -14.26 7.11 3.85
N VAL A 127 -13.27 7.92 4.25
CA VAL A 127 -13.51 9.18 5.00
C VAL A 127 -14.39 10.15 4.23
N VAL A 128 -14.26 10.21 2.89
CA VAL A 128 -15.06 11.08 2.04
C VAL A 128 -16.51 10.60 1.99
N SER A 129 -16.74 9.30 1.81
CA SER A 129 -18.09 8.73 1.84
C SER A 129 -18.74 8.93 3.20
N THR A 130 -17.95 8.81 4.27
CA THR A 130 -18.42 8.97 5.65
C THR A 130 -18.93 10.40 5.89
N VAL A 131 -18.18 11.43 5.51
CA VAL A 131 -18.63 12.83 5.61
C VAL A 131 -19.84 13.09 4.72
N ASN A 132 -19.79 12.67 3.45
CA ASN A 132 -20.88 12.90 2.49
C ASN A 132 -22.21 12.25 2.91
N ASN A 133 -22.18 11.15 3.67
CA ASN A 133 -23.38 10.49 4.19
C ASN A 133 -24.06 11.26 5.34
N LEU A 134 -23.39 12.23 5.96
CA LEU A 134 -23.92 13.00 7.10
C LEU A 134 -24.40 14.41 6.76
N ILE A 135 -24.12 14.88 5.54
CA ILE A 135 -24.46 16.24 5.09
C ILE A 135 -25.66 16.23 4.14
N SER A 136 -26.38 17.34 4.06
CA SER A 136 -27.65 17.45 3.32
C SER A 136 -27.60 18.32 2.05
N GLY A 137 -26.41 18.76 1.64
CA GLY A 137 -26.17 19.59 0.45
C GLY A 137 -24.72 20.09 0.42
N GLY A 138 -24.17 20.35 -0.77
CA GLY A 138 -22.71 20.46 -0.93
C GLY A 138 -22.04 19.09 -0.74
N GLY A 139 -20.79 18.94 -1.16
CA GLY A 139 -20.12 17.64 -1.10
C GLY A 139 -18.62 17.77 -1.07
N VAL A 140 -17.99 16.86 -0.33
CA VAL A 140 -16.55 16.64 -0.39
C VAL A 140 -16.25 15.89 -1.69
N ILE A 141 -15.41 16.48 -2.54
CA ILE A 141 -14.96 15.85 -3.78
C ILE A 141 -13.93 14.77 -3.42
N PRO A 142 -14.11 13.51 -3.83
CA PRO A 142 -13.12 12.45 -3.62
C PRO A 142 -11.76 12.79 -4.23
N LEU A 143 -10.70 12.23 -3.64
CA LEU A 143 -9.36 12.29 -4.20
C LEU A 143 -9.33 11.54 -5.54
N ASP A 144 -8.69 12.11 -6.57
CA ASP A 144 -8.67 11.53 -7.92
C ASP A 144 -7.32 10.91 -8.31
N ASN A 145 -6.21 11.55 -7.96
CA ASN A 145 -4.87 11.03 -8.23
C ASN A 145 -3.97 11.23 -7.02
N ASN A 146 -2.99 10.36 -6.86
CA ASN A 146 -1.98 10.45 -5.81
C ASN A 146 -0.58 10.38 -6.41
N VAL A 147 0.34 11.12 -5.80
CA VAL A 147 1.76 11.11 -6.15
C VAL A 147 2.54 10.63 -4.94
N GLU A 148 3.27 9.53 -5.11
CA GLU A 148 4.29 9.06 -4.19
C GLU A 148 5.67 9.42 -4.73
N LEU A 149 6.50 10.03 -3.89
CA LEU A 149 7.93 10.24 -4.16
C LEU A 149 8.73 9.24 -3.35
N ILE A 150 9.67 8.56 -4.01
CA ILE A 150 10.46 7.47 -3.41
C ILE A 150 11.94 7.80 -3.50
N GLY A 151 12.65 7.68 -2.38
CA GLY A 151 14.10 7.71 -2.31
C GLY A 151 14.63 6.41 -1.72
N THR A 152 15.64 5.83 -2.36
CA THR A 152 16.26 4.57 -1.92
C THR A 152 17.77 4.76 -1.82
N TYR A 153 18.37 4.20 -0.76
CA TYR A 153 19.81 4.20 -0.52
C TYR A 153 20.33 2.77 -0.38
N SER A 154 21.31 2.40 -1.20
CA SER A 154 21.96 1.09 -1.21
C SER A 154 23.30 1.14 -0.48
N PHE A 155 23.51 0.20 0.43
CA PHE A 155 24.74 0.06 1.21
C PHE A 155 25.06 -1.43 1.43
N GLY A 156 26.23 -1.86 0.98
CA GLY A 156 26.64 -3.26 1.05
C GLY A 156 25.64 -4.17 0.33
N GLN A 157 25.11 -5.17 1.04
CA GLN A 157 24.11 -6.12 0.55
C GLN A 157 22.68 -5.70 0.90
N SER A 158 22.46 -4.42 1.20
CA SER A 158 21.16 -3.91 1.67
C SER A 158 20.76 -2.64 0.95
N ALA A 159 19.45 -2.41 0.88
CA ALA A 159 18.86 -1.18 0.41
C ALA A 159 17.73 -0.77 1.35
N VAL A 160 17.70 0.51 1.73
CA VAL A 160 16.58 1.11 2.47
C VAL A 160 15.85 2.10 1.58
N GLY A 161 14.53 2.06 1.60
CA GLY A 161 13.67 2.95 0.83
C GLY A 161 12.75 3.74 1.74
N LEU A 162 12.49 4.99 1.39
CA LEU A 162 11.49 5.85 2.01
C LEU A 162 10.60 6.41 0.90
N GLY A 163 9.30 6.36 1.11
CA GLY A 163 8.31 7.00 0.25
C GLY A 163 7.41 7.93 1.03
N VAL A 164 6.98 9.01 0.36
CA VAL A 164 6.03 9.99 0.87
C VAL A 164 4.98 10.24 -0.21
N ALA A 165 3.71 10.13 0.15
CA ALA A 165 2.59 10.40 -0.75
C ALA A 165 1.70 11.51 -0.22
N TYR A 166 1.15 12.32 -1.13
CA TYR A 166 0.20 13.37 -0.79
C TYR A 166 -0.83 13.57 -1.91
N ALA A 167 -2.09 13.65 -1.52
CA ALA A 167 -3.20 14.04 -2.39
C ALA A 167 -4.14 14.97 -1.63
N SER A 168 -4.75 15.92 -2.33
CA SER A 168 -5.80 16.76 -1.79
C SER A 168 -6.77 17.26 -2.85
N THR A 169 -7.99 17.52 -2.43
CA THR A 169 -9.04 18.16 -3.20
C THR A 169 -9.77 19.14 -2.29
N SER A 170 -10.24 20.24 -2.87
CA SER A 170 -11.14 21.17 -2.20
C SER A 170 -12.20 21.66 -3.17
N ASN A 171 -13.35 22.02 -2.62
CA ASN A 171 -14.47 22.57 -3.36
C ASN A 171 -15.11 23.66 -2.51
N GLU A 172 -15.26 24.84 -3.09
CA GLU A 172 -16.00 25.94 -2.49
C GLU A 172 -17.27 26.16 -3.30
N PHE A 173 -18.42 26.16 -2.62
CA PHE A 173 -19.71 26.47 -3.22
C PHE A 173 -20.25 27.77 -2.63
N THR A 174 -20.27 28.82 -3.46
CA THR A 174 -20.69 30.16 -3.07
C THR A 174 -21.83 30.62 -3.99
N PRO A 175 -23.09 30.30 -3.65
CA PRO A 175 -24.23 30.61 -4.50
C PRO A 175 -24.52 32.13 -4.52
N PRO A 176 -25.17 32.67 -5.58
CA PRO A 176 -25.53 34.09 -5.65
C PRO A 176 -26.44 34.57 -4.51
N THR A 177 -27.19 33.64 -3.90
CA THR A 177 -28.04 33.86 -2.73
C THR A 177 -27.95 32.63 -1.83
N GLY A 178 -27.64 32.82 -0.54
CA GLY A 178 -27.43 31.75 0.43
C GLY A 178 -26.07 31.83 1.10
N GLY A 179 -25.77 30.85 1.94
CA GLY A 179 -24.48 30.69 2.61
C GLY A 179 -23.45 29.95 1.76
N SER A 180 -22.15 30.19 2.01
CA SER A 180 -21.06 29.44 1.37
C SER A 180 -20.84 28.09 2.06
N SER A 181 -20.28 27.12 1.34
CA SER A 181 -19.80 25.88 1.96
C SER A 181 -18.47 25.45 1.36
N GLU A 182 -17.61 24.90 2.19
CA GLU A 182 -16.32 24.35 1.80
C GLU A 182 -16.28 22.84 2.09
N GLY A 183 -15.82 22.06 1.12
CA GLY A 183 -15.55 20.63 1.30
C GLY A 183 -14.11 20.32 0.92
N SER A 184 -13.38 19.61 1.78
CA SER A 184 -11.99 19.24 1.54
C SER A 184 -11.75 17.76 1.80
N ALA A 185 -10.85 17.15 1.03
CA ALA A 185 -10.29 15.84 1.32
C ALA A 185 -8.77 15.90 1.18
N SER A 186 -8.07 15.17 2.02
CA SER A 186 -6.61 15.05 1.91
C SER A 186 -6.14 13.68 2.37
N GLN A 187 -4.98 13.28 1.89
CA GLN A 187 -4.31 12.09 2.35
C GLN A 187 -2.81 12.33 2.36
N ILE A 188 -2.17 11.96 3.46
CA ILE A 188 -0.72 11.86 3.54
C ILE A 188 -0.34 10.43 3.86
N GLY A 189 0.72 9.93 3.23
CA GLY A 189 1.23 8.58 3.45
C GLY A 189 2.75 8.55 3.55
N PHE A 190 3.26 7.63 4.34
CA PHE A 190 4.68 7.34 4.48
C PHE A 190 4.90 5.84 4.40
N ASN A 191 5.91 5.39 3.66
CA ASN A 191 6.34 4.00 3.69
C ASN A 191 7.87 3.92 3.89
N LEU A 192 8.29 2.85 4.53
CA LEU A 192 9.68 2.51 4.81
C LEU A 192 9.91 1.07 4.34
N GLY A 193 11.04 0.87 3.70
CA GLY A 193 11.41 -0.38 3.07
C GLY A 193 12.81 -0.83 3.40
N LEU A 194 13.03 -2.13 3.51
CA LEU A 194 14.33 -2.78 3.57
C LEU A 194 14.34 -3.99 2.63
N ILE A 195 15.38 -4.07 1.79
CA ILE A 195 15.80 -5.29 1.11
C ILE A 195 17.21 -5.60 1.58
N SER A 196 17.49 -6.84 1.98
CA SER A 196 18.80 -7.21 2.50
C SER A 196 19.14 -8.66 2.20
N ASP A 197 20.30 -8.93 1.59
CA ASP A 197 20.86 -10.27 1.55
C ASP A 197 21.61 -10.50 2.88
N VAL A 198 20.95 -11.20 3.80
CA VAL A 198 21.48 -11.46 5.16
C VAL A 198 22.58 -12.50 5.13
N THR A 199 22.42 -13.49 4.25
CA THR A 199 23.44 -14.49 3.90
C THR A 199 23.44 -14.67 2.38
N SER A 200 24.35 -15.50 1.86
CA SER A 200 24.36 -15.88 0.45
C SER A 200 23.12 -16.65 0.00
N THR A 201 22.26 -17.09 0.91
CA THR A 201 21.06 -17.91 0.62
C THR A 201 19.79 -17.34 1.22
N LEU A 202 19.84 -16.20 1.91
CA LEU A 202 18.70 -15.62 2.61
C LEU A 202 18.58 -14.14 2.29
N LYS A 203 17.50 -13.80 1.58
CA LYS A 203 17.09 -12.42 1.31
C LYS A 203 15.89 -12.05 2.18
N LEU A 204 15.96 -10.89 2.84
CA LEU A 204 14.86 -10.29 3.56
C LEU A 204 14.22 -9.16 2.75
N ASP A 205 12.91 -9.09 2.84
CA ASP A 205 12.06 -8.05 2.29
C ASP A 205 11.07 -7.61 3.36
N LEU A 206 11.25 -6.40 3.87
CA LEU A 206 10.43 -5.83 4.95
C LEU A 206 9.92 -4.46 4.53
N GLY A 207 8.61 -4.25 4.59
CA GLY A 207 7.97 -2.98 4.32
C GLY A 207 7.02 -2.59 5.45
N ALA A 208 6.92 -1.31 5.72
CA ALA A 208 5.91 -0.74 6.61
C ALA A 208 5.36 0.55 6.01
N SER A 209 4.08 0.81 6.19
CA SER A 209 3.44 2.04 5.75
C SER A 209 2.44 2.57 6.78
N VAL A 210 2.23 3.89 6.72
CA VAL A 210 1.13 4.58 7.38
C VAL A 210 0.43 5.47 6.35
N ILE A 211 -0.89 5.43 6.33
CA ILE A 211 -1.75 6.27 5.48
C ILE A 211 -2.74 6.98 6.39
N MET A 212 -2.85 8.30 6.25
CA MET A 212 -3.72 9.14 7.08
C MET A 212 -4.65 9.94 6.17
N PRO A 213 -5.78 9.36 5.71
CA PRO A 213 -6.79 10.10 4.97
C PRO A 213 -7.65 10.94 5.92
N SER A 214 -8.11 12.09 5.43
CA SER A 214 -9.06 12.96 6.10
C SER A 214 -10.02 13.61 5.11
N ALA A 215 -11.21 13.96 5.60
CA ALA A 215 -12.21 14.72 4.87
C ALA A 215 -12.91 15.69 5.82
N SER A 216 -13.27 16.87 5.35
CA SER A 216 -14.09 17.82 6.10
C SER A 216 -15.09 18.56 5.22
N PHE A 217 -16.20 18.96 5.82
CA PHE A 217 -17.22 19.78 5.21
C PHE A 217 -17.69 20.86 6.19
N GLU A 218 -17.51 22.12 5.81
CA GLU A 218 -17.89 23.29 6.58
C GLU A 218 -19.02 24.05 5.86
N PRO A 219 -20.25 23.99 6.38
CA PRO A 219 -21.36 24.82 5.89
C PRO A 219 -21.37 26.21 6.58
N ASP A 220 -21.96 27.20 5.92
CA ASP A 220 -22.02 28.61 6.37
C ASP A 220 -22.45 28.84 7.83
N THR A 221 -23.40 28.05 8.33
CA THR A 221 -24.08 28.31 9.61
C THR A 221 -24.04 27.15 10.60
N LEU A 222 -23.41 26.02 10.25
CA LEU A 222 -23.27 24.87 11.16
C LEU A 222 -21.79 24.60 11.41
N ASN A 223 -21.50 23.72 12.37
CA ASN A 223 -20.11 23.36 12.64
C ASN A 223 -19.57 22.46 11.50
N GLU A 224 -18.26 22.38 11.41
CA GLU A 224 -17.58 21.46 10.50
C GLU A 224 -17.94 20.00 10.84
N THR A 225 -18.24 19.22 9.79
CA THR A 225 -18.25 17.75 9.89
C THR A 225 -16.94 17.23 9.32
N SER A 226 -16.16 16.47 10.10
CA SER A 226 -14.88 15.94 9.65
C SER A 226 -14.71 14.47 10.02
N ALA A 227 -13.94 13.75 9.22
CA ALA A 227 -13.56 12.36 9.46
C ALA A 227 -12.08 12.18 9.17
N SER A 228 -11.42 11.33 9.95
CA SER A 228 -10.02 10.97 9.71
C SER A 228 -9.77 9.52 10.07
N GLN A 229 -8.81 8.90 9.40
CA GLN A 229 -8.35 7.54 9.72
C GLN A 229 -6.84 7.48 9.75
N THR A 230 -6.32 6.45 10.40
CA THR A 230 -4.92 6.04 10.36
C THR A 230 -4.88 4.56 10.02
N ILE A 231 -4.22 4.23 8.92
CA ILE A 231 -4.05 2.87 8.44
C ILE A 231 -2.56 2.56 8.53
N ILE A 232 -2.20 1.50 9.24
CA ILE A 232 -0.81 1.03 9.36
C ILE A 232 -0.74 -0.35 8.72
N THR A 233 0.20 -0.55 7.81
CA THR A 233 0.45 -1.85 7.19
C THR A 233 1.91 -2.24 7.39
N VAL A 234 2.16 -3.53 7.66
CA VAL A 234 3.49 -4.11 7.75
C VAL A 234 3.49 -5.39 6.92
N ASN A 235 4.50 -5.54 6.07
CA ASN A 235 4.75 -6.77 5.33
C ASN A 235 6.17 -7.25 5.62
N GLY A 236 6.33 -8.57 5.63
CA GLY A 236 7.63 -9.20 5.74
C GLY A 236 7.66 -10.49 4.96
N ARG A 237 8.71 -10.68 4.17
CA ARG A 237 9.00 -11.90 3.42
C ARG A 237 10.46 -12.23 3.59
N ALA A 238 10.77 -13.53 3.62
CA ALA A 238 12.14 -13.98 3.46
C ALA A 238 12.20 -14.95 2.28
N PHE A 239 13.21 -14.84 1.43
CA PHE A 239 13.46 -15.78 0.35
C PHE A 239 14.70 -16.59 0.73
N TRP A 240 14.46 -17.83 1.16
CA TRP A 240 15.51 -18.74 1.59
C TRP A 240 15.78 -19.78 0.51
N GLU A 241 16.92 -19.66 -0.17
CA GLU A 241 17.42 -20.63 -1.13
C GLU A 241 17.74 -21.97 -0.44
N LEU A 242 16.97 -23.00 -0.80
CA LEU A 242 17.20 -24.38 -0.40
C LEU A 242 18.16 -25.08 -1.38
N ASN A 243 18.08 -24.71 -2.66
CA ASN A 243 19.01 -25.06 -3.74
C ASN A 243 18.84 -24.07 -4.90
N ASP A 244 19.63 -24.24 -5.97
CA ASP A 244 19.68 -23.35 -7.14
C ASP A 244 18.33 -23.09 -7.83
N ASN A 245 17.34 -23.97 -7.64
CA ASN A 245 16.03 -23.89 -8.30
C ASN A 245 14.87 -23.73 -7.33
N LEU A 246 15.10 -23.72 -6.01
CA LEU A 246 14.02 -23.80 -5.01
C LEU A 246 14.28 -22.87 -3.82
N GLN A 247 13.31 -22.01 -3.56
CA GLN A 247 13.29 -21.13 -2.40
C GLN A 247 12.10 -21.44 -1.50
N LEU A 248 12.33 -21.40 -0.18
CA LEU A 248 11.28 -21.34 0.84
C LEU A 248 10.97 -19.87 1.15
N VAL A 249 9.69 -19.53 1.17
CA VAL A 249 9.23 -18.15 1.35
C VAL A 249 8.25 -18.06 2.51
N PRO A 250 8.71 -17.90 3.76
CA PRO A 250 7.85 -17.46 4.85
C PRO A 250 7.44 -16.00 4.66
N LEU A 251 6.20 -15.69 5.04
CA LEU A 251 5.65 -14.34 4.99
C LEU A 251 4.83 -14.01 6.24
N VAL A 252 4.74 -12.72 6.51
CA VAL A 252 3.83 -12.11 7.47
C VAL A 252 3.26 -10.83 6.86
N LEU A 253 1.96 -10.61 7.04
CA LEU A 253 1.31 -9.34 6.74
C LEU A 253 0.47 -8.93 7.95
N PHE A 254 0.49 -7.65 8.23
CA PHE A 254 -0.34 -7.04 9.27
C PHE A 254 -0.90 -5.73 8.74
N SER A 255 -2.18 -5.48 8.99
CA SER A 255 -2.79 -4.18 8.74
C SER A 255 -3.71 -3.82 9.89
N THR A 256 -3.79 -2.55 10.23
CA THR A 256 -4.76 -2.02 11.17
C THR A 256 -5.26 -0.67 10.70
N GLU A 257 -6.52 -0.38 10.97
CA GLU A 257 -7.21 0.84 10.61
C GLU A 257 -8.03 1.29 11.81
N SER A 258 -7.95 2.58 12.14
CA SER A 258 -8.80 3.23 13.14
C SER A 258 -9.00 4.69 12.77
N GLY A 259 -10.07 5.30 13.27
CA GLY A 259 -10.39 6.69 12.93
C GLY A 259 -11.47 7.27 13.82
N SER A 260 -11.81 8.51 13.58
CA SER A 260 -12.86 9.24 14.28
C SER A 260 -13.64 10.12 13.32
N ILE A 261 -14.85 10.46 13.75
CA ILE A 261 -15.74 11.38 13.05
C ILE A 261 -16.27 12.44 14.03
N ASP A 262 -16.13 13.69 13.63
CA ASP A 262 -16.70 14.84 14.32
C ASP A 262 -17.92 15.30 13.53
N SER A 263 -19.10 15.20 14.13
CA SER A 263 -20.36 15.60 13.48
C SER A 263 -20.66 17.08 13.76
N GLY A 264 -20.72 17.87 12.68
CA GLY A 264 -20.86 19.33 12.71
C GLY A 264 -22.28 19.86 12.93
N GLY A 265 -23.20 19.04 13.42
CA GLY A 265 -24.60 19.43 13.63
C GLY A 265 -24.81 20.44 14.76
N ALA A 266 -26.08 20.67 15.11
CA ALA A 266 -26.48 21.50 16.25
C ALA A 266 -25.98 20.97 17.62
N SER A 267 -25.47 19.73 17.65
CA SER A 267 -24.72 19.15 18.76
C SER A 267 -23.40 18.61 18.23
N THR A 268 -22.28 19.14 18.74
CA THR A 268 -20.94 18.62 18.44
C THR A 268 -20.70 17.33 19.20
N GLY A 269 -20.34 16.27 18.49
CA GLY A 269 -19.94 15.00 19.09
C GLY A 269 -18.88 14.33 18.22
N SER A 270 -17.81 13.89 18.89
CA SER A 270 -16.79 13.01 18.31
C SER A 270 -17.18 11.56 18.59
N VAL A 271 -17.19 10.73 17.56
CA VAL A 271 -17.47 9.30 17.67
C VAL A 271 -16.34 8.54 16.98
N ASP A 272 -15.93 7.41 17.54
CA ASP A 272 -14.97 6.54 16.88
C ASP A 272 -15.57 5.99 15.58
N MET A 273 -14.76 5.87 14.55
CA MET A 273 -15.10 5.05 13.38
C MET A 273 -14.83 3.58 13.72
N PRO A 274 -15.49 2.62 13.03
CA PRO A 274 -15.11 1.22 13.13
C PRO A 274 -13.62 1.01 12.86
N SER A 275 -13.03 0.11 13.65
CA SER A 275 -11.62 -0.26 13.52
C SER A 275 -11.50 -1.65 12.93
N PHE A 276 -10.49 -1.83 12.09
CA PHE A 276 -10.20 -3.09 11.43
C PHE A 276 -8.77 -3.53 11.77
N SER A 277 -8.57 -4.81 11.99
CA SER A 277 -7.24 -5.41 12.09
C SER A 277 -7.20 -6.71 11.30
N TRP A 278 -6.10 -6.92 10.59
CA TRP A 278 -5.85 -8.07 9.76
C TRP A 278 -4.42 -8.56 9.96
N PHE A 279 -4.29 -9.87 10.13
CA PHE A 279 -3.00 -10.51 10.30
C PHE A 279 -2.95 -11.78 9.47
N GLN A 280 -1.88 -11.94 8.72
CA GLN A 280 -1.57 -13.14 7.95
C GLN A 280 -0.17 -13.62 8.27
N PHE A 281 -0.02 -14.94 8.31
CA PHE A 281 1.29 -15.57 8.21
C PHE A 281 1.18 -16.78 7.32
N GLY A 282 2.25 -17.07 6.59
CA GLY A 282 2.23 -18.18 5.65
C GLY A 282 3.62 -18.66 5.31
N VAL A 283 3.65 -19.79 4.63
CA VAL A 283 4.87 -20.35 4.06
C VAL A 283 4.55 -20.90 2.68
N GLY A 284 5.41 -20.60 1.73
CA GLY A 284 5.31 -21.11 0.38
C GLY A 284 6.67 -21.48 -0.18
N LEU A 285 6.63 -21.95 -1.42
CA LEU A 285 7.78 -22.30 -2.21
C LEU A 285 7.78 -21.46 -3.49
N ASN A 286 8.96 -21.18 -3.98
CA ASN A 286 9.20 -20.62 -5.29
C ASN A 286 10.20 -21.54 -5.99
N TYR A 287 9.74 -22.23 -7.04
CA TYR A 287 10.53 -23.16 -7.83
C TYR A 287 10.70 -22.61 -9.24
N GLN A 288 11.94 -22.43 -9.68
CA GLN A 288 12.25 -21.87 -10.98
C GLN A 288 13.31 -22.72 -11.69
N VAL A 289 13.02 -23.13 -12.92
CA VAL A 289 13.97 -23.83 -13.81
C VAL A 289 13.81 -23.29 -15.23
N GLY A 290 14.87 -22.66 -15.74
CA GLY A 290 14.82 -22.02 -17.05
C GLY A 290 13.70 -20.97 -17.12
N ASP A 291 12.76 -21.20 -18.04
CA ASP A 291 11.62 -20.31 -18.28
C ASP A 291 10.34 -20.70 -17.52
N PHE A 292 10.40 -21.78 -16.74
CA PHE A 292 9.29 -22.23 -15.90
C PHE A 292 9.44 -21.73 -14.47
N LEU A 293 8.36 -21.17 -13.94
CA LEU A 293 8.22 -20.75 -12.54
C LEU A 293 6.95 -21.37 -11.96
N LEU A 294 7.07 -21.98 -10.79
CA LEU A 294 5.96 -22.43 -9.97
C LEU A 294 6.13 -21.83 -8.57
N ALA A 295 5.16 -21.03 -8.14
CA ALA A 295 5.17 -20.43 -6.82
C ALA A 295 3.85 -20.70 -6.11
N GLY A 296 3.92 -20.97 -4.81
CA GLY A 296 2.69 -21.14 -4.05
C GLY A 296 2.90 -21.63 -2.62
N GLY A 297 1.84 -21.55 -1.82
CA GLY A 297 1.91 -21.86 -0.40
C GLY A 297 0.56 -21.75 0.30
N ALA A 298 0.61 -21.93 1.61
CA ALA A 298 -0.54 -21.81 2.49
C ALA A 298 -0.38 -20.58 3.41
N ILE A 299 -1.49 -19.88 3.61
CA ILE A 299 -1.60 -18.73 4.49
C ILE A 299 -2.67 -19.03 5.56
N PHE A 300 -2.36 -18.69 6.80
CA PHE A 300 -3.34 -18.48 7.86
C PHE A 300 -3.67 -16.99 7.90
N SER A 301 -4.96 -16.67 7.98
CA SER A 301 -5.45 -15.28 8.09
C SER A 301 -6.40 -15.16 9.26
N THR A 302 -6.27 -14.09 10.02
CA THR A 302 -7.25 -13.65 11.02
C THR A 302 -7.56 -12.18 10.77
N SER A 303 -8.83 -11.82 10.87
CA SER A 303 -9.28 -10.44 10.80
C SER A 303 -10.30 -10.15 11.88
N SER A 304 -10.41 -8.90 12.28
CA SER A 304 -11.42 -8.42 13.22
C SER A 304 -11.89 -7.04 12.84
N LEU A 305 -13.20 -6.82 12.90
CA LEU A 305 -13.85 -5.52 12.75
C LEU A 305 -14.56 -5.19 14.07
N THR A 306 -14.24 -4.04 14.65
CA THR A 306 -14.89 -3.55 15.87
C THR A 306 -15.69 -2.29 15.55
N ARG A 307 -16.99 -2.34 15.81
CA ARG A 307 -17.91 -1.20 15.75
C ARG A 307 -18.04 -0.60 17.15
N PRO A 308 -17.77 0.70 17.34
CA PRO A 308 -17.80 1.32 18.65
C PRO A 308 -19.21 1.37 19.22
N ALA A 309 -19.29 1.49 20.55
CA ALA A 309 -20.56 1.64 21.24
C ALA A 309 -21.23 2.97 20.89
N LEU A 310 -22.55 2.93 20.71
CA LEU A 310 -23.38 4.13 20.61
C LEU A 310 -24.15 4.29 21.92
N SER A 311 -23.90 5.39 22.63
CA SER A 311 -24.50 5.66 23.94
C SER A 311 -26.03 5.52 23.90
N ASN A 312 -26.57 4.65 24.75
CA ASN A 312 -28.00 4.32 24.84
C ASN A 312 -28.64 3.71 23.57
N VAL A 313 -27.85 3.32 22.57
CA VAL A 313 -28.32 2.77 21.30
C VAL A 313 -27.80 1.34 21.10
N SER A 314 -26.49 1.12 21.22
CA SER A 314 -25.87 -0.19 21.04
C SER A 314 -24.55 -0.35 21.81
N PRO A 315 -24.20 -1.56 22.28
CA PRO A 315 -22.87 -1.83 22.82
C PRO A 315 -21.81 -1.83 21.70
N GLU A 316 -20.54 -1.90 22.11
CA GLU A 316 -19.44 -2.22 21.20
C GLU A 316 -19.62 -3.65 20.65
N LEU A 317 -19.42 -3.83 19.36
CA LEU A 317 -19.55 -5.12 18.67
C LEU A 317 -18.27 -5.45 17.92
N THR A 318 -17.68 -6.61 18.20
CA THR A 318 -16.53 -7.14 17.47
C THR A 318 -16.91 -8.41 16.74
N GLU A 319 -16.68 -8.41 15.44
CA GLU A 319 -16.78 -9.58 14.57
C GLU A 319 -15.38 -9.99 14.13
N GLY A 320 -15.10 -11.29 14.05
CA GLY A 320 -13.79 -11.77 13.64
C GLY A 320 -13.88 -13.04 12.80
N GLU A 321 -12.96 -13.16 11.86
CA GLU A 321 -12.86 -14.29 10.94
C GLU A 321 -11.48 -14.94 11.06
N LYS A 322 -11.44 -16.27 10.95
CA LYS A 322 -10.21 -17.06 10.88
C LYS A 322 -10.30 -18.00 9.69
N MET A 323 -9.32 -17.94 8.80
CA MET A 323 -9.25 -18.74 7.58
C MET A 323 -7.93 -19.49 7.51
N PHE A 324 -8.02 -20.82 7.34
CA PHE A 324 -6.87 -21.68 7.05
C PHE A 324 -7.32 -23.05 6.51
N PRO A 325 -6.64 -23.61 5.50
CA PRO A 325 -5.59 -22.97 4.69
C PRO A 325 -6.17 -22.05 3.61
N ILE A 326 -5.56 -20.89 3.40
CA ILE A 326 -5.73 -20.11 2.18
C ILE A 326 -4.60 -20.51 1.24
N TRP A 327 -4.95 -21.18 0.14
CA TRP A 327 -3.98 -21.60 -0.87
C TRP A 327 -3.81 -20.53 -1.93
N ASN A 328 -2.55 -20.19 -2.23
CA ASN A 328 -2.19 -19.37 -3.38
C ASN A 328 -1.18 -20.16 -4.20
N ILE A 329 -1.52 -20.53 -5.43
CA ILE A 329 -0.68 -21.34 -6.31
C ILE A 329 -0.74 -20.71 -7.69
N GLY A 330 0.41 -20.37 -8.25
CA GLY A 330 0.56 -19.80 -9.59
C GLY A 330 1.72 -20.45 -10.32
N ALA A 331 1.55 -20.64 -11.63
CA ALA A 331 2.61 -21.10 -12.51
C ALA A 331 2.73 -20.13 -13.68
N GLU A 332 3.96 -19.93 -14.13
CA GLU A 332 4.32 -19.06 -15.25
C GLU A 332 5.30 -19.82 -16.15
N TRP A 333 5.15 -19.63 -17.46
CA TRP A 333 6.04 -20.19 -18.46
C TRP A 333 6.32 -19.12 -19.51
N ASN A 334 7.58 -18.68 -19.63
CA ASN A 334 7.96 -17.75 -20.69
C ASN A 334 8.03 -18.51 -22.01
N MET A 335 6.95 -18.47 -22.80
CA MET A 335 6.88 -19.22 -24.04
C MET A 335 7.68 -18.57 -25.18
N ILE A 336 7.87 -17.25 -25.14
CA ILE A 336 8.59 -16.50 -26.17
C ILE A 336 9.28 -15.26 -25.56
N ASP A 337 10.54 -15.01 -25.90
CA ASP A 337 11.38 -13.94 -25.32
C ASP A 337 10.82 -12.51 -25.44
N TRP A 338 9.92 -12.24 -26.39
CA TRP A 338 9.30 -10.92 -26.60
C TRP A 338 7.91 -10.77 -25.99
N PHE A 339 7.35 -11.85 -25.43
CA PHE A 339 6.05 -11.86 -24.77
C PHE A 339 6.26 -12.28 -23.31
N VAL A 340 6.76 -11.32 -22.51
CA VAL A 340 7.05 -11.42 -21.08
C VAL A 340 6.27 -10.34 -20.34
#